data_AF-A0A520J2X5-F1
#
_entry.id   AF-A0A520J2X5-F1
#
_cell.length_a   1.000
_cell.length_b   1.000
_cell.length_c   1.000
_cell.angle_alpha   90.00
_cell.angle_beta   90.00
_cell.angle_gamma   90.00
#
_symmetry.space_group_name_H-M   'P 1'
#
loop_
_entity.id
_entity.type
_entity.pdbx_description
1 polymer ?
#
loop_
_entity_poly.entity_id
_entity_poly.type
_entity_poly.pdbx_seq_one_letter_code
_entity_poly.pdbx_strand_id
1 'polypeptide(L)'
;MKASFIFSIAAFFMLNVVQHSAFAQGEEDRIKVKLSLNFGGKVIVTDLASVSTSLTRSYDEQPSDNLVKDTTKSSVAISTPGTFYLSMDAKNMSDDLLKVFAKKQNRFDGTITIVDSYGKNPTRTIKFKQASLYSYSDQMSDTAYRDGYGAYAISIFCREISINGITLEQ
;
A
#
# COMPACT_ATOMS: atom_id res chain seq x y z
N MET A 1 40.80 8.69 -49.98
CA MET A 1 40.82 7.81 -48.79
C MET A 1 40.54 8.53 -47.47
N LYS A 2 41.08 9.72 -47.20
CA LYS A 2 40.87 10.43 -45.91
C LYS A 2 39.42 10.92 -45.67
N ALA A 3 38.70 11.33 -46.72
CA ALA A 3 37.33 11.83 -46.59
C ALA A 3 36.29 10.75 -46.24
N SER A 4 36.42 9.53 -46.80
CA SER A 4 35.51 8.42 -46.47
C SER A 4 35.65 7.95 -45.01
N PHE A 5 36.87 7.98 -44.46
CA PHE A 5 37.11 7.56 -43.08
C PHE A 5 36.49 8.53 -42.05
N ILE A 6 36.56 9.83 -42.33
CA ILE A 6 35.93 10.87 -41.49
C ILE A 6 34.40 10.75 -41.53
N PHE A 7 33.84 10.46 -42.71
CA PHE A 7 32.39 10.27 -42.87
C PHE A 7 31.87 9.04 -42.12
N SER A 8 32.64 7.95 -42.11
CA SER A 8 32.29 6.73 -41.35
C SER A 8 32.32 6.95 -39.83
N ILE A 9 33.25 7.75 -39.31
CA ILE A 9 33.32 8.06 -37.86
C ILE A 9 32.15 8.97 -37.46
N ALA A 10 31.82 9.98 -38.26
CA ALA A 10 30.70 10.88 -37.98
C ALA A 10 29.34 10.15 -37.97
N ALA A 11 29.15 9.19 -38.89
CA ALA A 11 27.96 8.34 -38.92
C ALA A 11 27.85 7.43 -37.69
N PHE A 12 28.98 6.90 -37.18
CA PHE A 12 28.99 6.04 -36.00
C PHE A 12 28.67 6.81 -34.71
N PHE A 13 29.10 8.07 -34.58
CA PHE A 13 28.72 8.92 -33.45
C PHE A 13 27.24 9.34 -33.48
N MET A 14 26.67 9.61 -34.66
CA MET A 14 25.25 9.96 -34.79
C MET A 14 24.31 8.80 -34.41
N LEU A 15 24.70 7.54 -34.66
CA LEU A 15 23.91 6.36 -34.29
C LEU A 15 23.83 6.11 -32.78
N ASN A 16 24.86 6.51 -32.01
CA ASN A 16 24.89 6.32 -30.55
C ASN A 16 24.06 7.37 -29.77
N VAL A 17 23.82 8.54 -30.37
CA VAL A 17 23.04 9.62 -29.73
C VAL A 17 21.52 9.35 -29.81
N VAL A 18 21.06 8.62 -30.83
CA VAL A 18 19.63 8.29 -31.02
C VAL A 18 19.17 7.14 -30.10
N GLN A 19 20.08 6.29 -29.61
CA GLN A 19 19.71 5.18 -28.73
C GLN A 19 19.49 5.57 -27.26
N HIS A 20 20.06 6.70 -26.81
CA HIS A 20 19.94 7.13 -25.40
C HIS A 20 18.67 7.95 -25.12
N SER A 21 17.99 8.47 -26.14
CA SER A 21 16.81 9.33 -25.99
C SER A 21 15.48 8.61 -26.25
N ALA A 22 15.49 7.35 -26.70
CA ALA A 22 14.28 6.59 -27.02
C ALA A 22 13.66 5.82 -25.84
N PHE A 23 14.32 5.76 -24.67
CA PHE A 23 13.81 5.03 -23.49
C PHE A 23 13.47 5.92 -22.28
N ALA A 24 13.46 7.24 -22.46
CA ALA A 24 13.11 8.20 -21.40
C ALA A 24 11.75 8.87 -21.63
N GLN A 25 10.84 8.25 -22.38
CA GLN A 25 9.42 8.62 -22.27
C GLN A 25 8.95 8.16 -20.90
N GLY A 26 8.77 9.14 -20.01
CA GLY A 26 8.39 8.94 -18.63
C GLY A 26 7.25 7.94 -18.50
N GLU A 27 7.47 6.92 -17.67
CA GLU A 27 6.37 6.22 -17.02
C GLU A 27 5.61 7.25 -16.19
N GLU A 28 4.73 8.00 -16.85
CA GLU A 28 3.65 8.69 -16.18
C GLU A 28 2.87 7.60 -15.43
N ASP A 29 2.85 7.66 -14.08
CA ASP A 29 2.33 6.63 -13.18
C ASP A 29 0.99 6.08 -13.69
N ARG A 30 1.06 5.01 -14.50
CA ARG A 30 -0.11 4.46 -15.21
C ARG A 30 -1.16 4.04 -14.20
N ILE A 31 -0.71 3.47 -13.09
CA ILE A 31 -1.56 3.09 -11.95
C ILE A 31 -1.44 4.14 -10.86
N LYS A 32 -2.56 4.79 -10.53
CA LYS A 32 -2.66 5.73 -9.41
C LYS A 32 -3.33 5.04 -8.23
N VAL A 33 -2.63 4.96 -7.11
CA VAL A 33 -3.15 4.43 -5.85
C VAL A 33 -3.29 5.59 -4.86
N LYS A 34 -4.51 5.81 -4.35
CA LYS A 34 -4.80 6.90 -3.42
C LYS A 34 -5.49 6.37 -2.18
N LEU A 35 -5.00 6.77 -1.02
CA LEU A 35 -5.69 6.67 0.25
C LEU A 35 -6.51 7.94 0.50
N SER A 36 -7.73 7.77 0.97
CA SER A 36 -8.60 8.84 1.46
C SER A 36 -9.13 8.48 2.84
N LEU A 37 -8.96 9.39 3.79
CA LEU A 37 -9.43 9.27 5.17
C LEU A 37 -10.31 10.49 5.50
N ASN A 38 -11.32 10.31 6.34
CA ASN A 38 -12.02 11.43 6.97
C ASN A 38 -11.61 11.52 8.44
N PHE A 39 -10.98 12.62 8.83
CA PHE A 39 -10.56 12.85 10.21
C PHE A 39 -10.78 14.31 10.61
N GLY A 40 -11.46 14.52 11.74
CA GLY A 40 -11.78 15.87 12.23
C GLY A 40 -12.63 16.69 11.26
N GLY A 41 -13.47 16.04 10.44
CA GLY A 41 -14.28 16.70 9.41
C GLY A 41 -13.52 17.10 8.14
N LYS A 42 -12.22 16.79 8.06
CA LYS A 42 -11.37 17.02 6.89
C LYS A 42 -11.12 15.71 6.14
N VAL A 43 -11.20 15.78 4.81
CA VAL A 43 -10.74 14.68 3.94
C VAL A 43 -9.23 14.81 3.73
N ILE A 44 -8.49 13.79 4.13
CA ILE A 44 -7.05 13.67 3.95
C ILE A 44 -6.81 12.69 2.81
N VAL A 45 -6.10 13.12 1.77
CA VAL A 45 -5.76 12.30 0.60
C VAL A 45 -4.25 12.11 0.55
N THR A 46 -3.81 10.87 0.38
CA THR A 46 -2.39 10.51 0.31
C THR A 46 -2.14 9.59 -0.88
N ASP A 47 -1.17 9.94 -1.70
CA ASP A 47 -0.73 9.09 -2.80
C ASP A 47 0.11 7.93 -2.25
N LEU A 48 -0.22 6.71 -2.68
CA LEU A 48 0.48 5.50 -2.30
C LEU A 48 1.34 5.01 -3.46
N ALA A 49 2.53 4.49 -3.14
CA ALA A 49 3.35 3.72 -4.06
C ALA A 49 2.85 2.27 -4.16
N SER A 50 2.34 1.72 -3.06
CA SER A 50 1.85 0.34 -3.00
C SER A 50 0.77 0.16 -1.94
N VAL A 51 -0.03 -0.90 -2.10
CA VAL A 51 -0.94 -1.39 -1.06
C VAL A 51 -1.03 -2.92 -1.16
N SER A 52 -1.01 -3.58 -0.02
CA SER A 52 -1.32 -5.00 0.14
C SER A 52 -2.38 -5.19 1.22
N THR A 53 -3.18 -6.23 1.06
CA THR A 53 -4.26 -6.59 1.98
C THR A 53 -4.10 -8.04 2.35
N SER A 54 -4.12 -8.35 3.65
CA SER A 54 -4.12 -9.71 4.16
C SER A 54 -5.24 -9.91 5.16
N LEU A 55 -5.75 -11.13 5.22
CA LEU A 55 -6.73 -11.59 6.19
C LEU A 55 -6.16 -12.83 6.87
N THR A 56 -6.04 -12.77 8.18
CA THR A 56 -5.72 -13.95 8.99
C THR A 56 -6.99 -14.41 9.68
N ARG A 57 -7.42 -15.64 9.42
CA ARG A 57 -8.51 -16.30 10.15
C ARG A 57 -7.93 -17.37 11.05
N SER A 58 -8.31 -17.34 12.32
CA SER A 58 -8.10 -18.47 13.22
C SER A 58 -9.38 -19.30 13.17
N TYR A 59 -9.29 -20.48 12.56
CA TYR A 59 -10.31 -21.50 12.77
C TYR A 59 -9.95 -22.20 14.08
N ASP A 60 -10.87 -22.27 15.03
CA ASP A 60 -10.71 -23.18 16.15
C ASP A 60 -10.50 -24.56 15.54
N GLU A 61 -9.33 -25.18 15.75
CA GLU A 61 -9.24 -26.63 15.65
C GLU A 61 -10.33 -27.14 16.58
N GLN A 62 -11.31 -27.89 16.03
CA GLN A 62 -12.34 -28.51 16.84
C GLN A 62 -11.63 -29.16 18.03
N PRO A 63 -12.06 -28.88 19.29
CA PRO A 63 -11.49 -29.60 20.40
C PRO A 63 -11.67 -31.08 20.09
N SER A 64 -10.57 -31.83 20.05
CA SER A 64 -10.66 -33.28 19.93
C SER A 64 -11.53 -33.76 21.08
N ASP A 65 -12.61 -34.47 20.76
CA ASP A 65 -13.70 -34.87 21.68
C ASP A 65 -13.26 -35.84 22.81
N ASN A 66 -11.98 -35.88 23.21
CA ASN A 66 -11.46 -36.86 24.16
C ASN A 66 -10.53 -36.25 25.23
N LEU A 67 -10.90 -35.12 25.82
CA LEU A 67 -10.24 -34.67 27.05
C LEU A 67 -11.21 -34.68 28.23
N VAL A 68 -10.90 -35.56 29.17
CA VAL A 68 -11.56 -35.78 30.46
C VAL A 68 -11.85 -34.44 31.14
N LYS A 69 -13.11 -34.25 31.53
CA LYS A 69 -13.65 -33.03 32.13
C LYS A 69 -13.04 -32.79 33.52
N ASP A 70 -11.95 -32.02 33.57
CA ASP A 70 -11.51 -31.39 34.83
C ASP A 70 -12.51 -30.29 35.19
N THR A 71 -13.00 -30.29 36.44
CA THR A 71 -14.06 -29.41 36.93
C THR A 71 -13.55 -28.09 37.48
N THR A 72 -12.27 -27.75 37.25
CA THR A 72 -11.72 -26.45 37.65
C THR A 72 -11.23 -25.62 36.47
N LYS A 73 -12.01 -24.57 36.17
CA LYS A 73 -11.80 -23.48 35.19
C LYS A 73 -12.27 -23.79 33.76
N SER A 74 -13.37 -23.12 33.43
CA SER A 74 -13.94 -22.98 32.09
C SER A 74 -12.83 -22.64 31.07
N SER A 75 -12.53 -23.59 30.19
CA SER A 75 -11.87 -23.32 28.92
C SER A 75 -12.88 -22.58 28.04
N VAL A 76 -12.94 -21.26 28.17
CA VAL A 76 -13.53 -20.43 27.13
C VAL A 76 -12.53 -20.48 25.98
N ALA A 77 -12.86 -21.23 24.92
CA ALA A 77 -12.15 -21.13 23.67
C ALA A 77 -12.14 -19.65 23.27
N ILE A 78 -10.98 -19.00 23.35
CA ILE A 78 -10.80 -17.63 22.91
C ILE A 78 -10.70 -17.72 21.39
N SER A 79 -11.86 -17.75 20.72
CA SER A 79 -11.91 -17.51 19.28
C SER A 79 -11.40 -16.09 19.06
N THR A 80 -10.14 -15.96 18.65
CA THR A 80 -9.62 -14.67 18.18
C THR A 80 -10.25 -14.39 16.83
N PRO A 81 -11.13 -13.37 16.73
CA PRO A 81 -11.78 -13.10 15.47
C PRO A 81 -10.69 -12.65 14.47
N GLY A 82 -10.76 -13.13 13.23
CA GLY A 82 -9.71 -12.92 12.21
C GLY A 82 -9.35 -11.47 11.90
N THR A 83 -8.09 -11.05 11.98
CA THR A 83 -7.73 -9.63 11.78
C THR A 83 -7.41 -9.32 10.32
N PHE A 84 -7.98 -8.24 9.79
CA PHE A 84 -7.59 -7.68 8.49
C PHE A 84 -6.40 -6.73 8.68
N TYR A 85 -5.35 -6.94 7.89
CA TYR A 85 -4.20 -6.04 7.82
C TYR A 85 -4.09 -5.41 6.44
N LEU A 86 -3.78 -4.12 6.42
CA LEU A 86 -3.42 -3.37 5.24
C LEU A 86 -2.01 -2.83 5.44
N SER A 87 -1.10 -3.16 4.53
CA SER A 87 0.24 -2.59 4.49
C SER A 87 0.39 -1.74 3.24
N MET A 88 0.91 -0.54 3.40
CA MET A 88 0.94 0.47 2.34
C MET A 88 2.22 1.29 2.42
N ASP A 89 2.75 1.62 1.26
CA ASP A 89 3.87 2.54 1.12
C ASP A 89 3.33 3.88 0.63
N ALA A 90 3.48 4.94 1.43
CA ALA A 90 3.06 6.28 1.02
C ALA A 90 4.18 6.97 0.23
N LYS A 91 3.83 7.73 -0.82
CA LYS A 91 4.80 8.55 -1.57
C LYS A 91 5.23 9.78 -0.78
N ASN A 92 4.34 10.28 0.08
CA ASN A 92 4.58 11.38 0.98
C ASN A 92 3.82 11.18 2.28
N MET A 93 4.28 11.85 3.33
CA MET A 93 3.63 11.87 4.63
C MET A 93 3.24 13.31 4.98
N SER A 94 1.94 13.58 5.02
CA SER A 94 1.43 14.89 5.42
C SER A 94 1.26 14.99 6.93
N ASP A 95 1.41 16.20 7.48
CA ASP A 95 1.16 16.47 8.90
C ASP A 95 -0.24 16.03 9.35
N ASP A 96 -1.23 16.14 8.47
CA ASP A 96 -2.60 15.74 8.80
C ASP A 96 -2.74 14.22 8.90
N LEU A 97 -2.07 13.46 8.02
CA LEU A 97 -2.02 12.00 8.13
C LEU A 97 -1.27 11.58 9.41
N LEU A 98 -0.16 12.25 9.74
CA LEU A 98 0.56 12.02 11.00
C LEU A 98 -0.34 12.28 12.23
N LYS A 99 -1.18 13.32 12.20
CA LYS A 99 -2.15 13.58 13.28
C LYS A 99 -3.19 12.48 13.43
N VAL A 100 -3.59 11.81 12.34
CA VAL A 100 -4.45 10.61 12.42
C VAL A 100 -3.73 9.51 13.21
N PHE A 101 -2.44 9.31 12.96
CA PHE A 101 -1.64 8.23 13.54
C PHE A 101 -1.11 8.52 14.95
N ALA A 102 -1.06 9.79 15.36
CA ALA A 102 -0.42 10.22 16.60
C ALA A 102 -1.08 9.70 17.90
N LYS A 103 -2.38 9.36 17.88
CA LYS A 103 -3.10 8.89 19.08
C LYS A 103 -3.17 7.36 19.10
N LYS A 104 -2.67 6.75 20.18
CA LYS A 104 -2.57 5.28 20.40
C LYS A 104 -3.86 4.48 20.16
N GLN A 105 -5.03 5.09 20.33
CA GLN A 105 -6.33 4.41 20.20
C GLN A 105 -7.24 5.08 19.17
N ASN A 106 -6.66 5.86 18.26
CA ASN A 106 -7.47 6.48 17.22
C ASN A 106 -8.09 5.42 16.32
N ARG A 107 -9.36 5.61 15.98
CA ARG A 107 -10.08 4.79 15.01
C ARG A 107 -10.51 5.66 13.85
N PHE A 108 -10.28 5.17 12.65
CA PHE A 108 -10.63 5.90 11.44
C PHE A 108 -11.14 4.95 10.35
N ASP A 109 -11.97 5.52 9.48
CA ASP A 109 -12.47 4.86 8.29
C ASP A 109 -11.75 5.43 7.08
N GLY A 110 -11.65 4.63 6.03
CA GLY A 110 -10.93 5.05 4.85
C GLY A 110 -11.29 4.29 3.59
N THR A 111 -10.83 4.83 2.48
CA THR A 111 -10.98 4.26 1.15
C THR A 111 -9.66 4.33 0.41
N ILE A 112 -9.25 3.22 -0.18
CA ILE A 112 -8.14 3.16 -1.13
C ILE A 112 -8.74 2.98 -2.51
N THR A 113 -8.35 3.84 -3.44
CA THR A 113 -8.80 3.82 -4.83
C THR A 113 -7.59 3.59 -5.74
N ILE A 114 -7.69 2.59 -6.60
CA ILE A 114 -6.68 2.20 -7.59
C ILE A 114 -7.28 2.41 -8.97
N VAL A 115 -6.69 3.31 -9.75
CA VAL A 115 -7.14 3.67 -11.10
C VAL A 115 -6.03 3.41 -12.11
N ASP A 116 -6.34 2.68 -13.17
CA ASP A 116 -5.50 2.62 -14.36
C ASP A 116 -5.89 3.77 -15.28
N SER A 117 -4.97 4.72 -15.47
CA SER A 117 -5.21 5.93 -16.27
C SER A 117 -5.54 5.63 -17.73
N TYR A 118 -5.18 4.44 -18.22
CA TYR A 118 -5.48 3.98 -19.59
C TYR A 118 -6.76 3.14 -19.67
N GLY A 119 -7.46 2.92 -18.54
CA GLY A 119 -8.71 2.17 -18.49
C GLY A 119 -8.59 0.68 -18.82
N LYS A 120 -7.36 0.14 -18.96
CA LYS A 120 -7.14 -1.28 -19.25
C LYS A 120 -7.62 -2.18 -18.11
N ASN A 121 -7.49 -1.71 -16.88
CA ASN A 121 -7.99 -2.39 -15.69
C ASN A 121 -9.15 -1.61 -15.07
N PRO A 122 -10.20 -2.28 -14.57
CA PRO A 122 -11.28 -1.62 -13.86
C PRO A 122 -10.75 -0.96 -12.57
N THR A 123 -11.41 0.14 -12.18
CA THR A 123 -11.08 0.81 -10.92
C THR A 123 -11.33 -0.16 -9.76
N ARG A 124 -10.33 -0.30 -8.88
CA ARG A 124 -10.46 -1.08 -7.65
C ARG A 124 -10.63 -0.15 -6.45
N THR A 125 -11.62 -0.44 -5.62
CA THR A 125 -11.91 0.33 -4.40
C THR A 125 -11.86 -0.59 -3.20
N ILE A 126 -11.03 -0.25 -2.21
CA ILE A 126 -10.94 -0.95 -0.93
C ILE A 126 -11.45 0.01 0.14
N LYS A 127 -12.58 -0.29 0.77
CA LYS A 127 -13.11 0.46 1.92
C LYS A 127 -12.78 -0.31 3.18
N PHE A 128 -12.34 0.39 4.21
CA PHE A 128 -12.10 -0.21 5.53
C PHE A 128 -12.73 0.66 6.62
N LYS A 129 -13.14 0.01 7.72
CA LYS A 129 -13.70 0.71 8.89
C LYS A 129 -13.02 0.32 10.18
N GLN A 130 -13.08 1.24 11.14
CA GLN A 130 -12.54 1.08 12.49
C GLN A 130 -11.04 0.71 12.47
N ALA A 131 -10.32 1.24 11.49
CA ALA A 131 -8.90 1.00 11.36
C ALA A 131 -8.11 1.69 12.47
N SER A 132 -6.99 1.10 12.85
CA SER A 132 -6.03 1.66 13.77
C SER A 132 -4.63 1.41 13.23
N LEU A 133 -3.71 2.34 13.49
CA LEU A 133 -2.31 2.14 13.18
C LEU A 133 -1.79 0.92 13.94
N TYR A 134 -1.17 0.00 13.20
CA TYR A 134 -0.46 -1.16 13.73
C TYR A 134 1.03 -0.85 13.85
N SER A 135 1.61 -0.34 12.76
CA SER A 135 3.00 0.09 12.72
C SER A 135 3.20 1.24 11.73
N TYR A 136 4.21 2.04 12.01
CA TYR A 136 4.69 3.11 11.16
C TYR A 136 6.21 3.05 11.14
N SER A 137 6.80 3.09 9.94
CA SER A 137 8.24 3.20 9.75
C SER A 137 8.51 4.29 8.72
N ASP A 138 9.48 5.12 9.04
CA ASP A 138 9.96 6.20 8.21
C ASP A 138 11.46 6.02 8.01
N GLN A 139 11.92 6.01 6.76
CA GLN A 139 13.31 5.85 6.39
C GLN A 139 13.71 7.03 5.54
N MET A 140 14.58 7.89 6.07
CA MET A 140 15.08 9.08 5.40
C MET A 140 16.51 8.85 4.92
N SER A 141 16.83 9.33 3.73
CA SER A 141 18.17 9.29 3.14
C SER A 141 18.57 10.68 2.65
N ASP A 142 19.86 10.99 2.71
CA ASP A 142 20.44 12.19 2.09
C ASP A 142 20.54 12.06 0.55
N THR A 143 20.32 10.85 0.05
CA THR A 143 20.19 10.54 -1.38
C THR A 143 18.72 10.39 -1.74
N ALA A 144 18.24 11.22 -2.66
CA ALA A 144 16.87 11.15 -3.16
C ALA A 144 16.67 9.87 -3.97
N TYR A 145 15.75 9.00 -3.53
CA TYR A 145 15.30 7.85 -4.29
C TYR A 145 13.85 8.10 -4.71
N ARG A 146 13.56 8.02 -6.02
CA ARG A 146 12.20 8.25 -6.58
C ARG A 146 11.61 9.60 -6.17
N ASP A 147 12.41 10.67 -6.31
CA ASP A 147 12.01 12.08 -6.09
C ASP A 147 11.55 12.43 -4.66
N GLY A 148 11.86 11.60 -3.67
CA GLY A 148 11.53 11.82 -2.26
C GLY A 148 12.72 11.69 -1.33
N TYR A 149 12.58 12.23 -0.11
CA TYR A 149 13.57 12.12 0.97
C TYR A 149 13.66 10.72 1.59
N GLY A 150 12.73 9.82 1.26
CA GLY A 150 12.58 8.59 2.00
C GLY A 150 11.42 7.69 1.59
N ALA A 151 11.20 6.64 2.37
CA ALA A 151 10.11 5.69 2.22
C ALA A 151 9.27 5.62 3.50
N TYR A 152 7.94 5.68 3.33
CA TYR A 152 6.98 5.66 4.43
C TYR A 152 6.20 4.35 4.40
N ALA A 153 6.52 3.41 5.29
CA ALA A 153 5.81 2.15 5.40
C ALA A 153 4.79 2.23 6.54
N ILE A 154 3.53 1.94 6.24
CA ILE A 154 2.42 2.03 7.19
C ILE A 154 1.67 0.71 7.17
N SER A 155 1.41 0.15 8.34
CA SER A 155 0.48 -0.96 8.50
C SER A 155 -0.66 -0.57 9.42
N ILE A 156 -1.88 -0.89 9.01
CA ILE A 156 -3.09 -0.70 9.81
C ILE A 156 -3.80 -2.04 9.96
N PHE A 157 -4.52 -2.21 11.06
CA PHE A 157 -5.50 -3.28 11.19
C PHE A 157 -6.91 -2.68 11.19
N CYS A 158 -7.90 -3.36 10.62
CA CYS A 158 -9.29 -2.92 10.58
C CYS A 158 -10.27 -4.02 10.97
N ARG A 159 -11.50 -3.63 11.35
CA ARG A 159 -12.57 -4.57 11.72
C ARG A 159 -13.39 -5.01 10.53
N GLU A 160 -13.58 -4.12 9.57
CA GLU A 160 -14.34 -4.39 8.35
C GLU A 160 -13.51 -3.97 7.14
N ILE A 161 -13.61 -4.76 6.07
CA ILE A 161 -13.09 -4.41 4.77
C ILE A 161 -14.09 -4.78 3.68
N SER A 162 -14.19 -3.96 2.65
CA SER A 162 -14.99 -4.21 1.45
C SER A 162 -14.15 -3.90 0.22
N ILE A 163 -14.07 -4.84 -0.72
CA ILE A 163 -13.33 -4.69 -1.98
C ILE A 163 -14.34 -4.68 -3.12
N ASN A 164 -14.37 -3.60 -3.88
CA ASN A 164 -15.33 -3.38 -4.98
C ASN A 164 -16.80 -3.57 -4.54
N GLY A 165 -17.11 -3.22 -3.29
CA GLY A 165 -18.45 -3.39 -2.71
C GLY A 165 -18.71 -4.75 -2.07
N ILE A 166 -17.80 -5.72 -2.21
CA ILE A 166 -17.90 -7.05 -1.59
C ILE A 166 -17.28 -6.98 -0.20
N THR A 167 -18.10 -7.09 0.85
CA THR A 167 -17.64 -7.16 2.25
C THR A 167 -16.98 -8.50 2.52
N LEU A 168 -15.81 -8.48 3.14
CA LEU A 168 -15.13 -9.70 3.59
C LEU A 168 -15.45 -9.94 5.06
N GLU A 169 -15.92 -11.15 5.37
CA GLU A 169 -16.25 -11.56 6.74
C GLU A 169 -15.01 -12.07 7.49
N GLN A 170 -15.00 -11.79 8.78
CA GLN A 170 -13.96 -12.14 9.75
C GLN A 170 -14.13 -13.58 10.24
#